data_AF-A0A356II64-F1
#
_entry.id   AF-A0A356II64-F1
#
_cell.length_a   1.000
_cell.length_b   1.000
_cell.length_c   1.000
_cell.angle_alpha   90.00
_cell.angle_beta   90.00
_cell.angle_gamma   90.00
#
_symmetry.space_group_name_H-M   'P 1'
#
loop_
_entity.id
_entity.type
_entity.pdbx_description
1 polymer ?
#
loop_
_entity_poly.entity_id
_entity_poly.type
_entity_poly.pdbx_seq_one_letter_code
_entity_poly.pdbx_strand_id
1 'polypeptide(L)'
;PVIVVDFGTATTFDAISIEGEYLGGVICPGVQISSDALFQHAARLPRVEVRKPPQLIGRTTVGSIQSGLFYGYVALVEGIVQRLKSELGGEQAQTICIATGGMADVIANETDLIEHLEPNLVLHGLQMVWERIRHD
;
A
#
# COMPACT_ATOMS: atom_id res chain seq x y z
N PRO A 1 0.28 17.88 -4.41
CA PRO A 1 -0.28 16.61 -4.93
C PRO A 1 -0.38 15.58 -3.80
N VAL A 2 -1.23 14.56 -3.96
CA VAL A 2 -1.39 13.48 -2.97
C VAL A 2 -1.27 12.13 -3.66
N ILE A 3 -0.61 11.18 -3.00
CA ILE A 3 -0.65 9.75 -3.34
C ILE A 3 -1.44 9.06 -2.24
N VAL A 4 -2.44 8.26 -2.61
CA VAL A 4 -3.17 7.39 -1.68
C VAL A 4 -2.76 5.95 -1.94
N VAL A 5 -2.32 5.25 -0.90
CA VAL A 5 -2.02 3.81 -0.95
C VAL A 5 -3.09 3.05 -0.19
N ASP A 6 -3.95 2.30 -0.88
CA ASP A 6 -4.96 1.45 -0.26
C ASP A 6 -4.47 0.00 -0.19
N PHE A 7 -4.25 -0.48 1.02
CA PHE A 7 -3.84 -1.85 1.32
C PHE A 7 -5.04 -2.78 1.46
N GLY A 8 -5.73 -3.01 0.34
CA GLY A 8 -6.89 -3.90 0.24
C GLY A 8 -6.56 -5.31 -0.24
N THR A 9 -7.52 -5.91 -0.96
CA THR A 9 -7.34 -7.20 -1.64
C THR A 9 -6.27 -7.09 -2.75
N ALA A 10 -6.33 -5.99 -3.51
CA ALA A 10 -5.21 -5.46 -4.25
C ALA A 10 -4.63 -4.28 -3.47
N THR A 11 -3.36 -3.93 -3.73
CA THR A 11 -2.84 -2.63 -3.29
C THR A 11 -2.89 -1.66 -4.44
N THR A 12 -3.60 -0.55 -4.24
CA THR A 12 -3.69 0.52 -5.23
C THR A 12 -2.86 1.71 -4.78
N PHE A 13 -2.37 2.45 -5.77
CA PHE A 13 -1.67 3.72 -5.59
C PHE A 13 -2.37 4.73 -6.47
N ASP A 14 -3.12 5.66 -5.88
CA ASP A 14 -3.91 6.65 -6.60
C ASP A 14 -3.21 8.01 -6.52
N ALA A 15 -3.00 8.65 -7.66
CA ALA A 15 -2.34 9.96 -7.76
C ALA A 15 -3.38 11.07 -7.95
N ILE A 16 -3.28 12.11 -7.11
CA ILE A 16 -4.19 13.26 -7.12
C ILE A 16 -3.36 14.54 -7.29
N SER A 17 -3.77 15.39 -8.24
CA SER A 17 -3.12 16.67 -8.50
C SER A 17 -3.29 17.67 -7.35
N ILE A 18 -2.61 18.82 -7.41
CA ILE A 18 -2.80 19.87 -6.40
C ILE A 18 -4.17 20.55 -6.54
N GLU A 19 -4.76 20.49 -7.73
CA GLU A 19 -6.11 20.97 -8.05
C GLU A 19 -7.21 19.98 -7.60
N GLY A 20 -6.83 18.80 -7.10
CA GLY A 20 -7.77 17.77 -6.65
C GLY A 20 -8.27 16.84 -7.76
N GLU A 21 -7.58 16.80 -8.91
CA GLU A 21 -7.92 15.92 -10.03
C GLU A 21 -7.34 14.53 -9.82
N TYR A 22 -8.12 13.49 -10.12
CA TYR A 22 -7.62 12.11 -10.17
C TYR A 22 -6.81 11.91 -11.45
N LEU A 23 -5.50 11.68 -11.30
CA LEU A 23 -4.55 11.55 -12.41
C LEU A 23 -4.39 10.10 -12.90
N GLY A 24 -4.95 9.13 -12.18
CA GLY A 24 -4.75 7.71 -12.43
C GLY A 24 -4.01 7.03 -11.27
N GLY A 25 -3.53 5.82 -11.52
CA GLY A 25 -2.89 5.03 -10.47
C GLY A 25 -2.20 3.75 -10.93
N VAL A 26 -1.67 3.03 -9.95
CA VAL A 26 -1.00 1.74 -10.10
C VAL A 26 -1.76 0.70 -9.29
N ILE A 27 -1.87 -0.52 -9.82
CA ILE A 27 -2.50 -1.65 -9.12
C ILE A 27 -1.48 -2.78 -9.00
N CYS A 28 -1.27 -3.26 -7.77
CA CYS A 28 -0.42 -4.38 -7.43
C CYS A 28 -1.24 -5.48 -6.73
N PRO A 29 -0.81 -6.75 -6.79
CA PRO A 29 -1.43 -7.77 -5.96
C PRO A 29 -1.25 -7.40 -4.47
N GLY A 30 -2.32 -7.59 -3.69
CA GLY A 30 -2.25 -7.46 -2.24
C GLY A 30 -1.26 -8.47 -1.64
N VAL A 31 -0.74 -8.17 -0.45
CA VAL A 31 0.24 -9.06 0.20
C VAL A 31 -0.37 -10.44 0.50
N GLN A 32 -1.67 -10.48 0.80
CA GLN A 32 -2.39 -11.74 1.07
C GLN A 32 -2.57 -12.57 -0.21
N ILE A 33 -2.93 -11.94 -1.34
CA ILE A 33 -2.99 -12.60 -2.66
C ILE A 33 -1.62 -13.18 -3.00
N SER A 34 -0.55 -12.42 -2.74
CA SER A 34 0.82 -12.85 -3.03
C SER A 34 1.22 -14.08 -2.20
N SER A 35 0.82 -14.13 -0.91
CA SER A 35 1.02 -15.30 -0.05
C SER A 35 0.23 -16.52 -0.55
N ASP A 36 -1.05 -16.33 -0.86
CA ASP A 36 -1.91 -17.41 -1.33
C ASP A 36 -1.43 -17.95 -2.70
N ALA A 37 -0.89 -17.10 -3.57
CA ALA A 37 -0.31 -17.51 -4.85
C ALA A 37 0.91 -18.43 -4.67
N LEU A 38 1.80 -18.13 -3.72
CA LEU A 38 2.94 -19.01 -3.39
C LEU A 38 2.46 -20.37 -2.88
N PHE A 39 1.42 -20.39 -2.04
CA PHE A 39 0.84 -21.63 -1.54
C PHE A 39 0.16 -22.46 -2.64
N GLN A 40 -0.59 -21.82 -3.53
CA GLN A 40 -1.38 -22.52 -4.56
C GLN A 40 -0.54 -23.04 -5.73
N HIS A 41 0.49 -22.28 -6.14
CA HIS A 41 1.21 -22.56 -7.38
C HIS A 41 2.61 -23.14 -7.19
N ALA A 42 3.16 -23.16 -5.97
CA ALA A 42 4.45 -23.79 -5.70
C ALA A 42 4.27 -25.12 -4.95
N ALA A 43 4.75 -26.22 -5.53
CA ALA A 43 4.45 -27.60 -5.12
C ALA A 43 4.75 -27.98 -3.65
N ARG A 44 5.52 -27.18 -2.89
CA ARG A 44 5.96 -27.51 -1.52
C ARG A 44 6.00 -26.32 -0.56
N LEU A 45 5.46 -25.16 -0.94
CA LEU A 45 5.47 -24.00 -0.04
C LEU A 45 4.28 -24.07 0.91
N PRO A 46 4.49 -23.96 2.24
CA PRO A 46 3.39 -23.95 3.20
C PRO A 46 2.62 -22.63 3.11
N ARG A 47 1.36 -22.65 3.52
CA ARG A 47 0.61 -21.41 3.75
C ARG A 47 1.24 -20.67 4.93
N VAL A 48 1.46 -19.36 4.77
CA VAL A 48 2.03 -18.52 5.82
C VAL A 48 1.17 -17.30 6.07
N GLU A 49 1.08 -16.92 7.34
CA GLU A 49 0.55 -15.62 7.74
C GLU A 49 1.60 -14.53 7.45
N VAL A 50 1.16 -13.44 6.83
CA VAL A 50 1.99 -12.28 6.55
C VAL A 50 2.15 -11.48 7.83
N ARG A 51 3.38 -11.42 8.34
CA ARG A 51 3.75 -10.63 9.51
C ARG A 51 5.22 -10.24 9.41
N LYS A 52 5.60 -9.19 10.13
CA LYS A 52 7.01 -8.79 10.24
C LYS A 52 7.86 -9.96 10.78
N PRO A 53 8.85 -10.45 10.02
CA PRO A 53 9.75 -11.48 10.53
C PRO A 53 10.77 -10.86 11.51
N PRO A 54 11.33 -11.66 12.43
CA PRO A 54 12.36 -11.16 13.36
C PRO A 54 13.70 -10.85 12.68
N GLN A 55 13.95 -11.42 11.50
CA GLN A 55 15.16 -11.22 10.70
C GLN A 55 14.82 -11.26 9.21
N LEU A 56 15.55 -10.48 8.41
CA LEU A 56 15.41 -10.45 6.95
C LEU A 56 15.87 -11.77 6.30
N ILE A 57 16.99 -12.35 6.72
CA ILE A 57 17.47 -13.61 6.13
C ILE A 57 16.80 -14.80 6.85
N GLY A 58 15.75 -15.34 6.23
CA GLY A 58 15.05 -16.52 6.73
C GLY A 58 15.91 -17.78 6.67
N ARG A 59 15.93 -18.56 7.77
CA ARG A 59 16.66 -19.85 7.87
C ARG A 59 15.75 -21.07 7.78
N THR A 60 14.46 -20.85 7.57
CA THR A 60 13.44 -21.87 7.33
C THR A 60 12.59 -21.43 6.16
N THR A 61 11.96 -22.37 5.44
CA THR A 61 11.08 -22.02 4.31
C THR A 61 10.00 -21.02 4.71
N VAL A 62 9.36 -21.21 5.87
CA VAL A 62 8.36 -20.27 6.40
C VAL A 62 8.96 -18.88 6.63
N GLY A 63 10.13 -18.79 7.28
CA GLY A 63 10.79 -17.52 7.54
C GLY A 63 11.25 -16.82 6.26
N SER A 64 11.74 -17.57 5.27
CA SER A 64 12.14 -17.02 3.97
C SER A 64 10.94 -16.48 3.19
N ILE A 65 9.79 -17.17 3.20
CA ILE A 65 8.55 -16.67 2.59
C ILE A 65 8.07 -15.41 3.31
N GLN A 66 7.97 -15.44 4.65
CA GLN A 66 7.52 -14.29 5.44
C GLN A 66 8.39 -13.06 5.20
N SER A 67 9.70 -13.24 5.12
CA SER A 67 10.63 -12.16 4.82
C SER A 67 10.47 -11.59 3.42
N GLY A 68 10.43 -12.47 2.41
CA GLY A 68 10.22 -12.05 1.03
C GLY A 68 8.89 -11.33 0.83
N LEU A 69 7.81 -11.85 1.43
CA LEU A 69 6.50 -11.21 1.38
C LEU A 69 6.52 -9.87 2.10
N PHE A 70 6.97 -9.80 3.35
CA PHE A 70 6.88 -8.58 4.15
C PHE A 70 7.80 -7.47 3.64
N TYR A 71 9.11 -7.71 3.62
CA TYR A 71 10.08 -6.68 3.23
C TYR A 71 10.10 -6.45 1.71
N GLY A 72 9.74 -7.46 0.91
CA GLY A 72 9.49 -7.24 -0.51
C GLY A 72 8.29 -6.32 -0.74
N TYR A 73 7.25 -6.40 0.09
CA TYR A 73 6.11 -5.48 0.00
C TYR A 73 6.47 -4.06 0.40
N VAL A 74 7.23 -3.90 1.49
CA VAL A 74 7.75 -2.59 1.89
C VAL A 74 8.54 -1.97 0.72
N ALA A 75 9.51 -2.71 0.17
CA ALA A 75 10.30 -2.21 -0.96
C ALA A 75 9.47 -1.92 -2.22
N LEU A 76 8.41 -2.70 -2.48
CA LEU A 76 7.46 -2.43 -3.56
C LEU A 76 6.76 -1.08 -3.34
N VAL A 77 6.20 -0.87 -2.15
CA VAL A 77 5.51 0.38 -1.80
C VAL A 77 6.45 1.56 -1.93
N GLU A 78 7.63 1.48 -1.32
CA GLU A 78 8.63 2.55 -1.38
C GLU A 78 9.04 2.86 -2.82
N GLY A 79 9.29 1.82 -3.62
CA GLY A 79 9.69 1.96 -5.01
C GLY A 79 8.61 2.59 -5.89
N ILE A 80 7.34 2.23 -5.69
CA ILE A 80 6.23 2.81 -6.44
C ILE A 80 5.98 4.26 -6.00
N VAL A 81 5.94 4.54 -4.69
CA VAL A 81 5.73 5.89 -4.15
C VAL A 81 6.83 6.84 -4.62
N GLN A 82 8.10 6.45 -4.58
CA GLN A 82 9.20 7.30 -5.07
C GLN A 82 9.08 7.62 -6.57
N ARG A 83 8.65 6.66 -7.39
CA ARG A 83 8.43 6.86 -8.83
C ARG A 83 7.26 7.82 -9.07
N LEU A 84 6.15 7.63 -8.36
CA LEU A 84 5.01 8.55 -8.42
C LEU A 84 5.38 9.96 -7.95
N LYS A 85 6.11 10.10 -6.84
CA LYS A 85 6.62 11.41 -6.38
C LYS A 85 7.48 12.07 -7.46
N SER A 86 8.32 11.30 -8.17
CA SER A 86 9.13 11.82 -9.28
C SER A 86 8.28 12.29 -10.47
N GLU A 87 7.26 11.52 -10.86
CA GLU A 87 6.33 11.90 -11.95
C GLU A 87 5.47 13.12 -11.59
N LEU A 88 5.12 13.28 -10.31
CA LEU A 88 4.31 14.38 -9.79
C LEU A 88 5.09 15.68 -9.53
N GLY A 89 6.33 15.78 -10.03
CA GLY A 89 7.15 17.00 -9.92
C GLY A 89 8.25 16.94 -8.86
N GLY A 90 8.59 15.76 -8.36
CA GLY A 90 9.75 15.53 -7.49
C GLY A 90 9.64 16.20 -6.11
N GLU A 91 10.78 16.56 -5.53
CA GLU A 91 10.87 17.20 -4.22
C GLU A 91 10.17 18.57 -4.19
N GLN A 92 10.11 19.27 -5.33
CA GLN A 92 9.50 20.59 -5.46
C GLN A 92 7.98 20.54 -5.25
N ALA A 93 7.34 19.43 -5.62
CA ALA A 93 5.89 19.28 -5.52
C ALA A 93 5.39 19.00 -4.10
N GLN A 94 6.30 18.67 -3.16
CA GLN A 94 5.99 18.32 -1.77
C GLN A 94 4.83 17.32 -1.67
N THR A 95 4.86 16.29 -2.51
CA THR A 95 3.78 15.30 -2.60
C THR A 95 3.64 14.52 -1.30
N ILE A 96 2.42 14.54 -0.75
CA ILE A 96 2.05 13.83 0.48
C ILE A 96 1.55 12.43 0.12
N CYS A 97 1.88 11.45 0.94
CA CYS A 97 1.47 10.06 0.83
C CYS A 97 0.60 9.69 2.04
N ILE A 98 -0.59 9.19 1.75
CA ILE A 98 -1.58 8.76 2.74
C ILE A 98 -1.81 7.26 2.52
N ALA A 99 -1.89 6.48 3.59
CA ALA A 99 -2.23 5.07 3.51
C ALA A 99 -3.54 4.73 4.23
N THR A 100 -4.26 3.75 3.68
CA THR A 100 -5.49 3.18 4.25
C THR A 100 -5.56 1.67 3.96
N GLY A 101 -6.57 0.99 4.49
CA GLY A 101 -6.73 -0.45 4.30
C GLY A 101 -6.00 -1.30 5.35
N GLY A 102 -6.14 -2.62 5.23
CA GLY A 102 -5.87 -3.57 6.32
C GLY A 102 -4.40 -3.72 6.72
N MET A 103 -3.46 -3.46 5.80
CA MET A 103 -2.01 -3.54 6.08
C MET A 103 -1.35 -2.17 6.24
N ALA A 104 -2.11 -1.07 6.18
CA ALA A 104 -1.56 0.28 6.18
C ALA A 104 -0.70 0.57 7.42
N ASP A 105 -1.25 0.32 8.61
CA ASP A 105 -0.55 0.57 9.87
C ASP A 105 0.75 -0.21 9.98
N VAL A 106 0.72 -1.49 9.61
CA VAL A 106 1.88 -2.37 9.67
C VAL A 106 2.98 -1.92 8.71
N ILE A 107 2.64 -1.52 7.49
CA ILE A 107 3.61 -1.10 6.47
C ILE A 107 4.13 0.32 6.73
N ALA A 108 3.27 1.24 7.17
CA ALA A 108 3.67 2.61 7.50
C ALA A 108 4.68 2.67 8.66
N ASN A 109 4.62 1.71 9.59
CA ASN A 109 5.64 1.61 10.65
C ASN A 109 7.03 1.17 10.15
N GLU A 110 7.16 0.77 8.87
CA GLU A 110 8.44 0.32 8.28
C GLU A 110 9.03 1.31 7.28
N THR A 111 8.37 2.43 6.99
CA THR A 111 8.85 3.42 6.01
C THR A 111 8.39 4.84 6.35
N ASP A 112 9.29 5.81 6.18
CA ASP A 112 8.98 7.24 6.36
C ASP A 112 8.27 7.86 5.15
N LEU A 113 8.05 7.09 4.07
CA LEU A 113 7.38 7.57 2.86
C LEU A 113 5.86 7.62 2.96
N ILE A 114 5.27 7.08 4.02
CA ILE A 114 3.83 7.19 4.32
C ILE A 114 3.72 8.18 5.47
N GLU A 115 3.19 9.37 5.17
CA GLU A 115 3.17 10.46 6.15
C GLU A 115 1.87 10.48 6.96
N HIS A 116 0.79 9.89 6.44
CA HIS A 116 -0.50 9.82 7.14
C HIS A 116 -1.16 8.45 7.02
N LEU A 117 -1.79 8.03 8.11
CA LEU A 117 -2.64 6.84 8.18
C LEU A 117 -4.09 7.27 8.36
N GLU A 118 -4.96 6.91 7.41
CA GLU A 118 -6.37 7.26 7.42
C GLU A 118 -7.25 6.00 7.23
N PRO A 119 -7.50 5.20 8.30
CA PRO A 119 -8.23 3.94 8.20
C PRO A 119 -9.66 4.06 7.66
N ASN A 120 -10.28 5.23 7.84
CA ASN A 120 -11.66 5.51 7.44
C ASN A 120 -11.74 6.38 6.17
N LEU A 121 -10.67 6.48 5.39
CA LEU A 121 -10.58 7.39 4.23
C LEU A 121 -11.77 7.27 3.27
N VAL A 122 -12.15 6.04 2.91
CA VAL A 122 -13.29 5.77 2.03
C VAL A 122 -14.61 6.22 2.68
N LEU A 123 -14.79 5.96 3.97
CA LEU A 123 -16.00 6.33 4.70
C LEU A 123 -16.15 7.86 4.81
N HIS A 124 -15.05 8.57 5.07
CA HIS A 124 -15.04 10.04 5.05
C HIS A 124 -15.41 10.57 3.67
N GLY A 125 -14.84 10.01 2.59
CA GLY A 125 -15.21 10.39 1.22
C GLY A 125 -16.69 10.15 0.93
N LEU A 126 -17.24 9.01 1.33
CA LEU A 126 -18.67 8.71 1.18
C LEU A 126 -19.56 9.68 1.97
N GLN A 127 -19.16 10.05 3.18
CA GLN A 127 -19.87 11.05 3.97
C GLN A 127 -19.90 12.41 3.25
N MET A 128 -18.76 12.88 2.74
CA MET A 128 -18.67 14.15 2.01
C MET A 128 -19.55 14.15 0.76
N VAL A 129 -19.58 13.05 0.02
CA VAL A 129 -20.46 12.88 -1.15
C VAL A 129 -21.94 12.92 -0.75
N TRP A 130 -22.31 12.23 0.33
CA TRP A 130 -23.69 12.23 0.82
C TRP A 130 -24.15 13.63 1.28
N GLU A 131 -23.31 14.35 2.03
CA GLU A 131 -23.60 15.71 2.48
C GLU A 131 -23.80 16.65 1.29
N ARG A 132 -22.97 16.54 0.26
CA ARG A 132 -23.11 17.31 -0.97
C ARG A 132 -24.44 17.03 -1.68
N ILE A 133 -24.79 15.76 -1.86
CA ILE A 133 -26.04 15.36 -2.53
C ILE A 133 -27.29 15.79 -1.74
N ARG A 134 -27.21 15.86 -0.41
CA ARG A 134 -28.35 16.23 0.45
C ARG A 134 -28.62 17.74 0.47
N HIS A 135 -27.62 18.55 0.14
CA HIS A 135 -27.73 20.02 0.15
C HIS A 135 -27.97 20.63 -1.24
N ASP A 136 -27.91 19.83 -2.30
CA ASP A 136 -28.39 20.14 -3.66
C ASP A 136 -29.88 19.76 -3.82
#